data_AF-A0A913ZJM7-F1
#
_entry.id   AF-A0A913ZJM7-F1
#
_cell.length_a   1.000
_cell.length_b   1.000
_cell.length_c   1.000
_cell.angle_alpha   90.00
_cell.angle_beta   90.00
_cell.angle_gamma   90.00
#
_symmetry.space_group_name_H-M   'P 1'
#
loop_
_entity.id
_entity.type
_entity.pdbx_description
1 polymer ?
#
loop_
_entity_poly.entity_id
_entity_poly.type
_entity_poly.pdbx_seq_one_letter_code
_entity_poly.pdbx_strand_id
1 'polypeptide(L)'
;MGAVVSSTNGSDDGGIVADLTHPLKGDWLSQHAVACNVSKHEIALMWEQYKQLGCNEDGELSGDALMKACKANTTATKIVEMMPRSKDSVLTFQTFCNMSRWLADASIETKVRAAFQCLNKGHPLDIIVVMEILSEIYCDESQEVIERSAKVFMHQVGDMATHSINEQQFVKWARQLPNDTLQTIMDFKCSPNESQEQASSSNPVKKDSKEAPSTKHMLKVSRMASRKDWVLLANKLGFTQDDISLVKEELPGDEKEQVQQILSLWKQRGDDQATLSVLKEALRGSGMAEIADNLDTNA
;
A
#
# COMPACT_ATOMS: atom_id res chain seq x y z
N MET A 1 4.48 -21.78 8.21
CA MET A 1 5.63 -21.51 7.32
C MET A 1 5.73 -22.40 6.07
N GLY A 2 4.91 -23.44 5.86
CA GLY A 2 5.10 -24.40 4.75
C GLY A 2 4.56 -23.99 3.36
N ALA A 3 3.60 -23.07 3.25
CA ALA A 3 2.91 -22.79 1.99
C ALA A 3 3.63 -21.77 1.10
N VAL A 4 4.14 -20.66 1.67
CA VAL A 4 4.96 -19.69 0.92
C VAL A 4 6.28 -20.34 0.50
N VAL A 5 6.93 -21.07 1.41
CA VAL A 5 8.19 -21.80 1.12
C VAL A 5 8.00 -22.86 0.02
N SER A 6 6.86 -23.57 -0.01
CA SER A 6 6.59 -24.55 -1.08
C SER A 6 6.22 -23.93 -2.43
N SER A 7 5.79 -22.66 -2.46
CA SER A 7 5.39 -21.99 -3.71
C SER A 7 6.42 -20.98 -4.23
N THR A 8 7.37 -20.56 -3.40
CA THR A 8 8.59 -19.85 -3.82
C THR A 8 9.71 -20.80 -4.23
N ASN A 9 9.66 -22.06 -3.77
CA ASN A 9 10.47 -23.13 -4.30
C ASN A 9 9.81 -23.62 -5.59
N GLY A 10 10.09 -22.92 -6.68
CA GLY A 10 9.89 -23.47 -8.02
C GLY A 10 10.46 -24.89 -8.07
N SER A 11 9.81 -25.75 -8.84
CA SER A 11 10.20 -27.15 -9.07
C SER A 11 11.71 -27.32 -9.09
N ASP A 12 12.14 -28.40 -8.43
CA ASP A 12 13.49 -28.89 -8.14
C ASP A 12 14.37 -29.17 -9.39
N ASP A 13 14.35 -28.30 -10.40
CA ASP A 13 15.16 -28.34 -11.62
C ASP A 13 16.11 -27.14 -11.73
N GLY A 14 15.96 -26.12 -10.87
CA GLY A 14 16.83 -24.95 -10.82
C GLY A 14 17.73 -24.98 -9.59
N GLY A 15 18.77 -25.81 -9.61
CA GLY A 15 19.77 -25.89 -8.53
C GLY A 15 20.22 -24.51 -8.06
N ILE A 16 20.41 -24.38 -6.75
CA ILE A 16 20.84 -23.16 -6.05
C ILE A 16 22.06 -22.55 -6.78
N VAL A 17 21.84 -21.53 -7.61
CA VAL A 17 22.94 -20.80 -8.29
C VAL A 17 23.82 -20.06 -7.29
N ALA A 18 23.30 -19.78 -6.09
CA ALA A 18 24.07 -19.20 -4.99
C ALA A 18 25.26 -20.08 -4.57
N ASP A 19 25.20 -21.41 -4.79
CA ASP A 19 26.30 -22.31 -4.45
C ASP A 19 27.44 -22.31 -5.49
N LEU A 20 27.29 -21.60 -6.62
CA LEU A 20 28.24 -21.71 -7.74
C LEU A 20 28.97 -20.43 -8.16
N THR A 21 28.50 -19.21 -7.87
CA THR A 21 29.21 -18.01 -8.34
C THR A 21 29.06 -16.75 -7.47
N HIS A 22 30.19 -16.10 -7.19
CA HIS A 22 30.30 -14.79 -6.52
C HIS A 22 29.90 -13.65 -7.47
N PRO A 23 29.28 -12.54 -7.00
CA PRO A 23 28.87 -11.40 -7.84
C PRO A 23 29.96 -10.78 -8.73
N LEU A 24 31.24 -11.02 -8.43
CA LEU A 24 32.39 -10.53 -9.19
C LEU A 24 32.71 -11.38 -10.42
N LYS A 25 32.08 -12.54 -10.59
CA LYS A 25 32.26 -13.38 -11.79
C LYS A 25 31.46 -12.81 -12.96
N GLY A 26 32.09 -12.70 -14.12
CA GLY A 26 31.50 -12.04 -15.31
C GLY A 26 30.23 -12.69 -15.86
N ASP A 27 29.95 -13.94 -15.54
CA ASP A 27 28.75 -14.69 -15.96
C ASP A 27 27.65 -14.76 -14.88
N TRP A 28 27.89 -14.22 -13.69
CA TRP A 28 27.00 -14.33 -12.52
C TRP A 28 25.57 -13.84 -12.80
N LEU A 29 25.42 -12.65 -13.40
CA LEU A 29 24.11 -12.11 -13.79
C LEU A 29 23.44 -12.95 -14.87
N SER A 30 24.21 -13.54 -15.79
CA SER A 30 23.65 -14.38 -16.85
C SER A 30 23.14 -15.71 -16.29
N GLN A 31 23.80 -16.29 -15.29
CA GLN A 31 23.35 -17.49 -14.60
C GLN A 31 22.06 -17.21 -13.79
N HIS A 32 22.02 -16.08 -13.07
CA HIS A 32 20.82 -15.67 -12.35
C HIS A 32 19.66 -15.37 -13.30
N ALA A 33 19.90 -14.74 -14.46
CA ALA A 33 18.85 -14.52 -15.46
C ALA A 33 18.18 -15.84 -15.89
N VAL A 34 18.98 -16.89 -16.11
CA VAL A 34 18.49 -18.22 -16.49
C VAL A 34 17.74 -18.89 -15.34
N ALA A 35 18.31 -18.94 -14.14
CA ALA A 35 17.66 -19.57 -12.98
C ALA A 35 16.37 -18.84 -12.56
N CYS A 36 16.35 -17.54 -12.80
CA CYS A 36 15.21 -16.67 -12.58
C CYS A 36 14.26 -16.60 -13.78
N ASN A 37 14.54 -17.23 -14.91
CA ASN A 37 13.71 -17.10 -16.12
C ASN A 37 13.31 -15.63 -16.43
N VAL A 38 14.25 -14.68 -16.27
CA VAL A 38 14.05 -13.25 -16.58
C VAL A 38 15.10 -12.79 -17.60
N SER A 39 14.84 -11.68 -18.27
CA SER A 39 15.81 -11.11 -19.20
C SER A 39 17.08 -10.62 -18.47
N LYS A 40 18.19 -10.55 -19.21
CA LYS A 40 19.45 -9.98 -18.71
C LYS A 40 19.30 -8.51 -18.28
N HIS A 41 18.32 -7.79 -18.84
CA HIS A 41 18.04 -6.41 -18.46
C HIS A 41 17.32 -6.35 -17.12
N GLU A 42 16.27 -7.16 -16.94
CA GLU A 42 15.51 -7.23 -15.69
C GLU A 42 16.37 -7.69 -14.51
N ILE A 43 17.23 -8.71 -14.71
CA ILE A 43 18.12 -9.17 -13.63
C ILE A 43 19.14 -8.09 -13.23
N ALA A 44 19.61 -7.28 -14.18
CA ALA A 44 20.53 -6.18 -13.90
C ALA A 44 19.82 -5.07 -13.10
N LEU A 45 18.57 -4.75 -13.43
CA LEU A 45 17.76 -3.81 -12.66
C LEU A 45 17.49 -4.32 -11.24
N MET A 46 17.12 -5.60 -11.10
CA MET A 46 16.95 -6.24 -9.79
C MET A 46 18.24 -6.23 -8.97
N TRP A 47 19.41 -6.41 -9.62
CA TRP A 47 20.69 -6.32 -8.93
C TRP A 47 21.01 -4.91 -8.43
N GLU A 48 20.74 -3.88 -9.23
CA GLU A 48 20.89 -2.49 -8.78
C GLU A 48 19.97 -2.17 -7.60
N GLN A 49 18.71 -2.60 -7.63
CA GLN A 49 17.78 -2.50 -6.50
C GLN A 49 18.31 -3.20 -5.26
N TYR A 50 18.82 -4.42 -5.43
CA TYR A 50 19.34 -5.23 -4.36
C TYR A 50 20.58 -4.61 -3.69
N LYS A 51 21.47 -3.97 -4.49
CA LYS A 51 22.58 -3.17 -3.96
C LYS A 51 22.11 -1.94 -3.19
N GLN A 52 21.05 -1.27 -3.63
CA GLN A 52 20.48 -0.11 -2.89
C GLN A 52 19.94 -0.49 -1.51
N LEU A 53 19.54 -1.75 -1.32
CA LEU A 53 19.16 -2.27 0.00
C LEU A 53 20.36 -2.47 0.94
N GLY A 54 21.59 -2.40 0.42
CA GLY A 54 22.82 -2.43 1.20
C GLY A 54 23.46 -3.81 1.34
N CYS A 55 23.43 -4.62 0.27
CA CYS A 55 24.14 -5.90 0.27
C CYS A 55 25.67 -5.70 0.35
N ASN A 56 26.38 -6.69 0.88
CA ASN A 56 27.84 -6.69 0.95
C ASN A 56 28.47 -7.09 -0.40
N GLU A 57 29.81 -7.16 -0.44
CA GLU A 57 30.58 -7.53 -1.63
C GLU A 57 30.32 -8.98 -2.10
N ASP A 58 29.90 -9.84 -1.19
CA ASP A 58 29.53 -11.23 -1.45
C ASP A 58 28.11 -11.37 -2.05
N GLY A 59 27.36 -10.26 -2.15
CA GLY A 59 25.98 -10.27 -2.67
C GLY A 59 24.98 -10.81 -1.64
N GLU A 60 25.31 -10.65 -0.37
CA GLU A 60 24.52 -11.06 0.77
C GLU A 60 23.90 -9.84 1.46
N LEU A 61 22.61 -9.94 1.78
CA LEU A 61 21.89 -8.89 2.49
C LEU A 61 21.56 -9.35 3.91
N SER A 62 22.11 -8.66 4.89
CA SER A 62 21.84 -8.94 6.30
C SER A 62 20.43 -8.53 6.68
N GLY A 63 19.85 -9.24 7.65
CA GLY A 63 18.56 -8.86 8.24
C GLY A 63 18.51 -7.41 8.69
N ASP A 64 19.57 -6.92 9.34
CA ASP A 64 19.64 -5.56 9.87
C ASP A 64 19.65 -4.49 8.77
N ALA A 65 20.34 -4.73 7.66
CA ALA A 65 20.36 -3.82 6.51
C ALA A 65 18.96 -3.69 5.90
N LEU A 66 18.28 -4.83 5.73
CA LEU A 66 16.93 -4.88 5.16
C LEU A 66 15.89 -4.26 6.11
N MET A 67 15.97 -4.53 7.42
CA MET A 67 15.12 -3.88 8.42
C MET A 67 15.33 -2.37 8.42
N LYS A 68 16.58 -1.90 8.31
CA LYS A 68 16.88 -0.47 8.22
C LYS A 68 16.28 0.17 6.97
N ALA A 69 16.30 -0.51 5.82
CA ALA A 69 15.67 -0.04 4.59
C ALA A 69 14.13 0.01 4.72
N CYS A 70 13.53 -0.91 5.47
CA CYS A 70 12.08 -1.00 5.65
C CYS A 70 11.54 -0.23 6.87
N LYS A 71 12.37 0.43 7.67
CA LYS A 71 11.98 1.10 8.94
C LYS A 71 10.82 2.09 8.82
N ALA A 72 10.62 2.70 7.66
CA ALA A 72 9.52 3.63 7.42
C ALA A 72 8.17 2.95 7.16
N ASN A 73 8.14 1.63 6.99
CA ASN A 73 6.94 0.87 6.64
C ASN A 73 6.89 -0.48 7.39
N THR A 74 6.05 -0.55 8.42
CA THR A 74 5.79 -1.75 9.24
C THR A 74 5.26 -2.92 8.41
N THR A 75 4.51 -2.66 7.36
CA THR A 75 4.00 -3.69 6.45
C THR A 75 5.11 -4.27 5.56
N ALA A 76 5.97 -3.41 5.02
CA ALA A 76 7.14 -3.85 4.24
C ALA A 76 8.09 -4.71 5.10
N THR A 77 8.22 -4.37 6.37
CA THR A 77 8.99 -5.13 7.36
C THR A 77 8.43 -6.56 7.53
N LYS A 78 7.11 -6.71 7.69
CA LYS A 78 6.45 -8.03 7.81
C LYS A 78 6.59 -8.88 6.53
N ILE A 79 6.57 -8.25 5.35
CA ILE A 79 6.79 -8.95 4.06
C ILE A 79 8.25 -9.42 3.95
N VAL A 80 9.19 -8.60 4.38
CA VAL A 80 10.63 -8.92 4.42
C VAL A 80 10.93 -10.09 5.37
N GLU A 81 10.27 -10.15 6.53
CA GLU A 81 10.44 -11.23 7.49
C GLU A 81 10.03 -12.60 6.93
N MET A 82 9.14 -12.61 5.93
CA MET A 82 8.66 -13.83 5.28
C MET A 82 9.59 -14.37 4.19
N MET A 83 10.59 -13.59 3.76
CA MET A 83 11.52 -14.05 2.74
C MET A 83 12.41 -15.18 3.31
N PRO A 84 12.55 -16.33 2.61
CA PRO A 84 13.39 -17.43 3.07
C PRO A 84 14.82 -16.98 3.30
N ARG A 85 15.32 -17.13 4.53
CA ARG A 85 16.72 -16.78 4.87
C ARG A 85 17.59 -18.02 4.85
N SER A 86 18.87 -17.83 4.52
CA SER A 86 19.88 -18.87 4.67
C SER A 86 20.06 -19.24 6.16
N LYS A 87 20.85 -20.28 6.43
CA LYS A 87 21.17 -20.72 7.80
C LYS A 87 21.75 -19.59 8.67
N ASP A 88 22.36 -18.59 8.05
CA ASP A 88 22.99 -17.44 8.71
C ASP A 88 22.07 -16.20 8.78
N SER A 89 20.77 -16.37 8.55
CA SER A 89 19.77 -15.28 8.54
C SER A 89 20.01 -14.20 7.48
N VAL A 90 20.75 -14.57 6.44
CA VAL A 90 21.07 -13.72 5.28
C VAL A 90 20.08 -13.98 4.16
N LEU A 91 19.71 -12.91 3.47
CA LEU A 91 18.89 -12.99 2.27
C LEU A 91 19.80 -12.94 1.04
N THR A 92 19.74 -13.95 0.18
CA THR A 92 20.55 -13.99 -1.05
C THR A 92 19.87 -13.24 -2.20
N PHE A 93 20.65 -12.82 -3.20
CA PHE A 93 20.09 -12.23 -4.41
C PHE A 93 19.13 -13.18 -5.14
N GLN A 94 19.42 -14.48 -5.19
CA GLN A 94 18.53 -15.48 -5.78
C GLN A 94 17.17 -15.55 -5.06
N THR A 95 17.17 -15.51 -3.72
CA THR A 95 15.93 -15.44 -2.92
C THR A 95 15.14 -14.18 -3.26
N PHE A 96 15.82 -13.03 -3.34
CA PHE A 96 15.19 -11.76 -3.72
C PHE A 96 14.52 -11.86 -5.09
N CYS A 97 15.23 -12.33 -6.11
CA CYS A 97 14.68 -12.47 -7.46
C CYS A 97 13.51 -13.45 -7.53
N ASN A 98 13.56 -14.56 -6.79
CA ASN A 98 12.46 -15.51 -6.72
C ASN A 98 11.22 -14.90 -6.07
N MET A 99 11.39 -14.12 -5.00
CA MET A 99 10.29 -13.43 -4.34
C MET A 99 9.70 -12.33 -5.23
N SER A 100 10.54 -11.52 -5.88
CA SER A 100 10.09 -10.46 -6.80
C SER A 100 9.29 -11.02 -7.98
N ARG A 101 9.69 -12.18 -8.52
CA ARG A 101 8.90 -12.87 -9.55
C ARG A 101 7.62 -13.46 -9.01
N TRP A 102 7.68 -14.13 -7.87
CA TRP A 102 6.47 -14.64 -7.24
C TRP A 102 5.46 -13.51 -7.00
N LEU A 103 5.91 -12.32 -6.58
CA LEU A 103 5.06 -11.14 -6.46
C LEU A 103 4.49 -10.65 -7.80
N ALA A 104 5.20 -10.82 -8.92
CA ALA A 104 4.70 -10.46 -10.24
C ALA A 104 3.67 -11.49 -10.77
N ASP A 105 4.01 -12.78 -10.70
CA ASP A 105 3.29 -13.86 -11.39
C ASP A 105 2.18 -14.51 -10.55
N ALA A 106 2.25 -14.40 -9.21
CA ALA A 106 1.29 -15.06 -8.35
C ALA A 106 -0.14 -14.52 -8.58
N SER A 107 -1.10 -15.45 -8.57
CA SER A 107 -2.51 -15.07 -8.61
C SER A 107 -2.88 -14.21 -7.40
N ILE A 108 -3.90 -13.36 -7.56
CA ILE A 108 -4.44 -12.54 -6.47
C ILE A 108 -4.76 -13.40 -5.25
N GLU A 109 -5.36 -14.58 -5.43
CA GLU A 109 -5.70 -15.47 -4.33
C GLU A 109 -4.45 -15.94 -3.56
N THR A 110 -3.38 -16.29 -4.29
CA THR A 110 -2.10 -16.68 -3.70
C THR A 110 -1.51 -15.52 -2.91
N LYS A 111 -1.57 -14.29 -3.43
CA LYS A 111 -1.10 -13.07 -2.76
C LYS A 111 -1.90 -12.77 -1.50
N VAL A 112 -3.23 -12.91 -1.54
CA VAL A 112 -4.12 -12.74 -0.39
C VAL A 112 -3.80 -13.75 0.71
N ARG A 113 -3.58 -15.03 0.37
CA ARG A 113 -3.14 -16.04 1.35
C ARG A 113 -1.80 -15.69 1.97
N ALA A 114 -0.83 -15.28 1.16
CA ALA A 114 0.46 -14.87 1.69
C ALA A 114 0.31 -13.66 2.63
N ALA A 115 -0.48 -12.65 2.25
CA ALA A 115 -0.76 -11.49 3.11
C ALA A 115 -1.39 -11.90 4.45
N PHE A 116 -2.35 -12.83 4.46
CA PHE A 116 -2.90 -13.39 5.69
C PHE A 116 -1.80 -14.01 6.56
N GLN A 117 -0.94 -14.84 5.98
CA GLN A 117 0.17 -15.47 6.70
C GLN A 117 1.20 -14.44 7.19
N CYS A 118 1.46 -13.36 6.44
CA CYS A 118 2.34 -12.27 6.85
C CYS A 118 1.80 -11.55 8.10
N LEU A 119 0.49 -11.34 8.15
CA LEU A 119 -0.15 -10.58 9.23
C LEU A 119 -0.21 -11.35 10.55
N ASN A 120 -0.28 -12.69 10.52
CA ASN A 120 -0.52 -13.51 11.72
C ASN A 120 0.41 -14.71 11.89
N LYS A 121 1.50 -14.81 11.11
CA LYS A 121 2.45 -15.92 11.14
C LYS A 121 1.82 -17.30 10.82
N GLY A 122 0.68 -17.30 10.13
CA GLY A 122 -0.11 -18.48 9.77
C GLY A 122 -1.11 -18.93 10.84
N HIS A 123 -1.30 -18.19 11.93
CA HIS A 123 -2.31 -18.47 12.95
C HIS A 123 -3.68 -17.88 12.58
N PRO A 124 -4.81 -18.36 13.13
CA PRO A 124 -6.08 -17.67 12.95
C PRO A 124 -6.02 -16.23 13.47
N LEU A 125 -6.73 -15.29 12.83
CA LEU A 125 -6.89 -13.93 13.35
C LEU A 125 -7.97 -13.94 14.42
N ASP A 126 -7.61 -13.69 15.67
CA ASP A 126 -8.56 -13.36 16.73
C ASP A 126 -8.71 -11.84 16.86
N ILE A 127 -9.64 -11.41 17.72
CA ILE A 127 -9.91 -9.99 17.93
C ILE A 127 -8.68 -9.21 18.44
N ILE A 128 -7.79 -9.86 19.20
CA ILE A 128 -6.59 -9.22 19.76
C ILE A 128 -5.60 -8.93 18.63
N VAL A 129 -5.33 -9.95 17.79
CA VAL A 129 -4.44 -9.81 16.63
C VAL A 129 -4.97 -8.77 15.64
N VAL A 130 -6.28 -8.75 15.40
CA VAL A 130 -6.89 -7.73 14.52
C VAL A 130 -6.75 -6.32 15.11
N MET A 131 -6.97 -6.15 16.42
CA MET A 131 -6.77 -4.86 17.09
C MET A 131 -5.32 -4.40 17.01
N GLU A 132 -4.35 -5.29 17.20
CA GLU A 132 -2.92 -4.98 17.05
C GLU A 132 -2.63 -4.47 15.63
N ILE A 133 -3.08 -5.20 14.59
CA ILE A 133 -2.91 -4.80 13.19
C ILE A 133 -3.55 -3.43 12.92
N LEU A 134 -4.78 -3.22 13.38
CA LEU A 134 -5.48 -1.95 13.16
C LEU A 134 -4.82 -0.79 13.90
N SER A 135 -4.30 -1.01 15.11
CA SER A 135 -3.58 0.01 15.87
C SER A 135 -2.25 0.41 15.21
N GLU A 136 -1.60 -0.52 14.50
CA GLU A 136 -0.40 -0.22 13.71
C GLU A 136 -0.74 0.59 12.45
N ILE A 137 -1.90 0.35 11.83
CA ILE A 137 -2.31 1.03 10.59
C ILE A 137 -2.90 2.41 10.88
N TYR A 138 -3.71 2.53 11.93
CA TYR A 138 -4.44 3.73 12.32
C TYR A 138 -3.90 4.28 13.65
N CYS A 139 -2.64 4.68 13.64
CA CYS A 139 -1.91 5.09 14.86
C CYS A 139 -2.49 6.34 15.55
N ASP A 140 -3.28 7.14 14.84
CA ASP A 140 -3.88 8.38 15.34
C ASP A 140 -5.31 8.19 15.88
N GLU A 141 -5.88 6.99 15.71
CA GLU A 141 -7.24 6.68 16.15
C GLU A 141 -7.30 6.25 17.62
N SER A 142 -8.45 6.48 18.26
CA SER A 142 -8.64 6.07 19.65
C SER A 142 -8.81 4.56 19.78
N GLN A 143 -8.42 4.01 20.92
CA GLN A 143 -8.56 2.57 21.21
C GLN A 143 -10.01 2.08 21.07
N GLU A 144 -10.99 2.94 21.38
CA GLU A 144 -12.42 2.63 21.23
C GLU A 144 -12.84 2.47 19.76
N VAL A 145 -12.29 3.31 18.87
CA VAL A 145 -12.53 3.22 17.41
C VAL A 145 -11.87 1.96 16.86
N ILE A 146 -10.65 1.65 17.29
CA ILE A 146 -9.94 0.41 16.92
C ILE A 146 -10.72 -0.82 17.37
N GLU A 147 -11.18 -0.86 18.62
CA GLU A 147 -11.95 -1.98 19.15
C GLU A 147 -13.28 -2.17 18.40
N ARG A 148 -14.01 -1.08 18.13
CA ARG A 148 -15.24 -1.13 17.35
C ARG A 148 -14.99 -1.65 15.94
N SER A 149 -13.95 -1.15 15.27
CA SER A 149 -13.57 -1.56 13.92
C SER A 149 -13.16 -3.02 13.87
N ALA A 150 -12.39 -3.50 14.85
CA ALA A 150 -12.03 -4.91 14.99
C ALA A 150 -13.27 -5.79 15.16
N LYS A 151 -14.23 -5.41 16.01
CA LYS A 151 -15.48 -6.16 16.19
C LYS A 151 -16.31 -6.24 14.90
N VAL A 152 -16.43 -5.13 14.18
CA VAL A 152 -17.14 -5.08 12.88
C VAL A 152 -16.46 -6.01 11.88
N PHE A 153 -15.13 -5.94 11.77
CA PHE A 153 -14.36 -6.82 10.90
C PHE A 153 -14.53 -8.30 11.26
N MET A 154 -14.41 -8.64 12.55
CA MET A 154 -14.59 -10.00 13.05
C MET A 154 -16.00 -10.54 12.76
N HIS A 155 -17.04 -9.70 12.86
CA HIS A 155 -18.41 -10.08 12.53
C HIS A 155 -18.63 -10.24 11.01
N GLN A 156 -17.95 -9.44 10.19
CA GLN A 156 -18.11 -9.48 8.74
C GLN A 156 -17.39 -10.66 8.09
N VAL A 157 -16.23 -11.05 8.63
CA VAL A 157 -15.33 -12.06 8.05
C VAL A 157 -15.37 -13.38 8.80
N GLY A 158 -15.47 -13.33 10.13
CA GLY A 158 -15.35 -14.48 11.02
C GLY A 158 -16.67 -15.23 11.21
N ASP A 159 -16.56 -16.40 11.82
CA ASP A 159 -17.72 -17.12 12.34
C ASP A 159 -18.00 -16.65 13.78
N MET A 160 -19.25 -16.29 14.06
CA MET A 160 -19.71 -15.92 15.39
C MET A 160 -19.46 -17.02 16.42
N ALA A 161 -19.34 -18.28 15.99
CA ALA A 161 -19.07 -19.42 16.88
C ALA A 161 -17.59 -19.57 17.26
N THR A 162 -16.64 -19.20 16.40
CA THR A 162 -15.21 -19.48 16.62
C THR A 162 -14.42 -18.27 17.12
N HIS A 163 -15.02 -17.07 17.10
CA HIS A 163 -14.38 -15.79 17.44
C HIS A 163 -12.99 -15.59 16.77
N SER A 164 -12.78 -16.23 15.62
CA SER A 164 -11.51 -16.28 14.91
C SER A 164 -11.76 -16.42 13.41
N ILE A 165 -10.86 -15.81 12.62
CA ILE A 165 -10.87 -15.88 11.16
C ILE A 165 -9.72 -16.76 10.71
N ASN A 166 -10.03 -17.86 10.03
CA ASN A 166 -9.03 -18.70 9.39
C ASN A 166 -8.70 -18.20 7.96
N GLU A 167 -7.64 -18.75 7.38
CA GLU A 167 -7.16 -18.34 6.05
C GLU A 167 -8.24 -18.46 4.96
N GLN A 168 -9.06 -19.52 4.98
CA GLN A 168 -10.09 -19.73 3.97
C GLN A 168 -11.21 -18.69 4.08
N GLN A 169 -11.62 -18.36 5.30
CA GLN A 169 -12.61 -17.32 5.56
C GLN A 169 -12.10 -15.94 5.09
N PHE A 170 -10.85 -15.62 5.41
CA PHE A 170 -10.22 -14.37 4.97
C PHE A 170 -10.13 -14.28 3.45
N VAL A 171 -9.66 -15.34 2.77
CA VAL A 171 -9.57 -15.38 1.31
C VAL A 171 -10.95 -15.24 0.67
N LYS A 172 -11.96 -15.95 1.21
CA LYS A 172 -13.33 -15.88 0.70
C LYS A 172 -13.89 -14.47 0.81
N TRP A 173 -13.67 -13.80 1.94
CA TRP A 173 -14.07 -12.41 2.14
C TRP A 173 -13.32 -11.45 1.21
N ALA A 174 -11.99 -11.58 1.10
CA ALA A 174 -11.19 -10.71 0.24
C ALA A 174 -11.64 -10.76 -1.22
N ARG A 175 -12.09 -11.93 -1.70
CA ARG A 175 -12.66 -12.11 -3.05
C ARG A 175 -14.01 -11.42 -3.27
N GLN A 176 -14.68 -10.96 -2.22
CA GLN A 176 -15.91 -10.17 -2.32
C GLN A 176 -15.62 -8.67 -2.55
N LEU A 177 -14.38 -8.24 -2.35
CA LEU A 177 -13.97 -6.88 -2.67
C LEU A 177 -14.01 -6.67 -4.21
N PRO A 178 -14.29 -5.44 -4.69
CA PRO A 178 -14.23 -5.15 -6.11
C PRO A 178 -12.87 -5.54 -6.68
N ASN A 179 -12.86 -6.26 -7.81
CA ASN A 179 -11.63 -6.79 -8.41
C ASN A 179 -10.59 -5.71 -8.66
N ASP A 180 -11.00 -4.52 -9.11
CA ASP A 180 -10.08 -3.41 -9.37
C ASP A 180 -9.41 -2.90 -8.08
N THR A 181 -10.16 -2.83 -6.98
CA THR A 181 -9.65 -2.48 -5.66
C THR A 181 -8.67 -3.53 -5.15
N LEU A 182 -9.05 -4.82 -5.24
CA LEU A 182 -8.19 -5.91 -4.79
C LEU A 182 -6.91 -6.01 -5.62
N GLN A 183 -7.01 -5.81 -6.94
CA GLN A 183 -5.86 -5.77 -7.85
C GLN A 183 -4.93 -4.61 -7.48
N THR A 184 -5.48 -3.43 -7.23
CA THR A 184 -4.69 -2.25 -6.83
C THR A 184 -3.98 -2.46 -5.50
N ILE A 185 -4.66 -3.05 -4.51
CA ILE A 185 -4.08 -3.35 -3.20
C ILE A 185 -2.96 -4.41 -3.32
N MET A 186 -3.09 -5.36 -4.25
CA MET A 186 -2.17 -6.49 -4.43
C MET A 186 -1.11 -6.26 -5.53
N ASP A 187 -1.08 -5.07 -6.13
CA ASP A 187 -0.09 -4.67 -7.14
C ASP A 187 1.16 -4.13 -6.45
N PHE A 188 2.00 -5.05 -5.98
CA PHE A 188 3.29 -4.73 -5.38
C PHE A 188 4.32 -4.42 -6.47
N LYS A 189 4.36 -3.18 -6.96
CA LYS A 189 5.44 -2.72 -7.85
C LYS A 189 6.72 -2.47 -7.05
N CYS A 190 7.64 -3.42 -7.08
CA CYS A 190 9.03 -3.20 -6.66
C CYS A 190 9.79 -2.41 -7.73
N SER A 191 9.55 -1.10 -7.83
CA SER A 191 10.43 -0.19 -8.57
C SER A 191 11.20 0.70 -7.57
N PRO A 192 12.52 0.87 -7.74
CA PRO A 192 13.27 1.85 -7.00
C PRO A 192 12.96 3.21 -7.62
N ASN A 193 12.85 4.22 -6.78
CA ASN A 193 12.84 5.61 -7.19
C ASN A 193 11.69 6.04 -8.11
N GLU A 194 10.60 6.47 -7.48
CA GLU A 194 10.23 7.88 -7.66
C GLU A 194 11.36 8.73 -7.04
N SER A 195 12.46 8.91 -7.76
CA SER A 195 13.42 9.98 -7.45
C SER A 195 13.51 10.87 -8.67
N GLN A 196 13.11 12.12 -8.44
CA GLN A 196 13.68 13.29 -9.10
C GLN A 196 13.56 13.33 -10.63
N GLU A 197 12.33 13.52 -11.11
CA GLU A 197 12.08 14.48 -12.18
C GLU A 197 11.32 15.69 -11.62
N GLN A 198 11.96 16.43 -10.72
CA GLN A 198 11.74 17.87 -10.67
C GLN A 198 13.09 18.51 -10.92
N ALA A 199 13.32 18.75 -12.22
CA ALA A 199 14.26 19.74 -12.68
C ALA A 199 14.12 21.01 -11.85
N SER A 200 15.27 21.53 -11.46
CA SER A 200 15.45 22.78 -10.75
C SER A 200 14.55 23.88 -11.31
N SER A 201 13.63 24.37 -10.49
CA SER A 201 13.26 25.78 -10.51
C SER A 201 13.13 26.23 -9.05
N SER A 202 14.27 26.61 -8.51
CA SER A 202 14.40 27.39 -7.29
C SER A 202 13.44 28.57 -7.31
N ASN A 203 12.43 28.52 -6.45
CA ASN A 203 11.82 29.70 -5.84
C ASN A 203 11.44 29.37 -4.40
N PRO A 204 11.65 30.31 -3.46
CA PRO A 204 11.50 30.05 -2.03
C PRO A 204 10.00 29.90 -1.71
N VAL A 205 9.59 28.70 -1.33
CA VAL A 205 8.24 28.46 -0.81
C VAL A 205 8.12 29.20 0.53
N LYS A 206 7.31 30.26 0.52
CA LYS A 206 6.81 30.92 1.73
C LYS A 206 6.00 29.90 2.53
N LYS A 207 6.16 29.92 3.86
CA LYS A 207 5.31 29.25 4.84
C LYS A 207 3.84 29.46 4.49
N ASP A 208 3.16 28.43 4.00
CA ASP A 208 1.71 28.45 3.88
C ASP A 208 1.07 28.11 5.22
N SER A 209 0.18 29.01 5.61
CA SER A 209 -0.52 29.12 6.87
C SER A 209 -1.53 27.99 7.06
N LYS A 210 -1.78 27.62 8.33
CA LYS A 210 -2.92 26.77 8.77
C LYS A 210 -4.27 27.49 8.55
N GLU A 211 -4.60 27.84 7.32
CA GLU A 211 -5.82 28.58 7.02
C GLU A 211 -6.96 27.61 6.68
N ALA A 212 -8.08 27.76 7.39
CA ALA A 212 -9.29 26.99 7.14
C ALA A 212 -9.92 27.42 5.79
N PRO A 213 -10.49 26.49 4.99
CA PRO A 213 -11.16 26.81 3.75
C PRO A 213 -12.35 27.75 4.00
N SER A 214 -12.31 28.91 3.34
CA SER A 214 -13.43 29.85 3.30
C SER A 214 -14.64 29.25 2.57
N THR A 215 -15.83 29.77 2.85
CA THR A 215 -17.06 29.39 2.14
C THR A 215 -16.97 29.65 0.63
N LYS A 216 -16.19 30.66 0.21
CA LYS A 216 -15.90 30.95 -1.21
C LYS A 216 -15.08 29.83 -1.87
N HIS A 217 -14.11 29.25 -1.15
CA HIS A 217 -13.33 28.11 -1.63
C HIS A 217 -14.22 26.88 -1.83
N MET A 218 -15.06 26.53 -0.84
CA MET A 218 -15.96 25.37 -0.93
C MET A 218 -17.00 25.52 -2.05
N LEU A 219 -17.52 26.73 -2.27
CA LEU A 219 -18.47 27.00 -3.36
C LEU A 219 -17.81 26.92 -4.74
N LYS A 220 -16.52 27.27 -4.84
CA LYS A 220 -15.75 27.11 -6.07
C LYS A 220 -15.49 25.63 -6.37
N VAL A 221 -15.07 24.86 -5.36
CA VAL A 221 -14.85 23.42 -5.49
C VAL A 221 -16.14 22.68 -5.87
N SER A 222 -17.26 22.91 -5.17
CA SER A 222 -18.53 22.25 -5.49
C SER A 222 -19.00 22.48 -6.92
N ARG A 223 -18.84 23.69 -7.47
CA ARG A 223 -19.20 23.98 -8.88
C ARG A 223 -18.30 23.31 -9.91
N MET A 224 -17.03 23.11 -9.59
CA MET A 224 -16.04 22.61 -10.54
C MET A 224 -15.87 21.09 -10.44
N ALA A 225 -15.87 20.54 -9.22
CA ALA A 225 -15.73 19.12 -8.94
C ALA A 225 -17.00 18.32 -9.25
N SER A 226 -18.19 18.93 -9.16
CA SER A 226 -19.46 18.27 -9.57
C SER A 226 -19.49 17.88 -11.04
N ARG A 227 -18.66 18.49 -11.90
CA ARG A 227 -18.55 18.12 -13.32
C ARG A 227 -17.45 17.09 -13.60
N LYS A 228 -16.89 16.51 -12.54
CA LYS A 228 -15.75 15.59 -12.54
C LYS A 228 -16.07 14.42 -11.59
N ASP A 229 -15.08 13.56 -11.34
CA ASP A 229 -15.22 12.44 -10.42
C ASP A 229 -15.12 12.91 -8.95
N TRP A 230 -16.20 13.50 -8.46
CA TRP A 230 -16.27 13.97 -7.08
C TRP A 230 -16.36 12.85 -6.04
N VAL A 231 -16.68 11.62 -6.46
CA VAL A 231 -16.67 10.42 -5.60
C VAL A 231 -15.23 10.13 -5.18
N LEU A 232 -14.28 10.21 -6.12
CA LEU A 232 -12.86 10.08 -5.80
C LEU A 232 -12.38 11.17 -4.84
N LEU A 233 -12.85 12.41 -5.00
CA LEU A 233 -12.58 13.50 -4.06
C LEU A 233 -13.13 13.19 -2.66
N ALA A 234 -14.36 12.71 -2.54
CA ALA A 234 -14.95 12.32 -1.27
C ALA A 234 -14.16 11.21 -0.58
N ASN A 235 -13.74 10.18 -1.33
CA ASN A 235 -12.87 9.11 -0.81
C ASN A 235 -11.54 9.65 -0.28
N LYS A 236 -10.91 10.59 -1.00
CA LYS A 236 -9.65 11.24 -0.58
C LYS A 236 -9.82 12.14 0.65
N LEU A 237 -11.03 12.62 0.91
CA LEU A 237 -11.39 13.37 2.12
C LEU A 237 -11.82 12.45 3.29
N GLY A 238 -11.73 11.13 3.11
CA GLY A 238 -12.01 10.14 4.16
C GLY A 238 -13.47 9.67 4.23
N PHE A 239 -14.29 9.93 3.22
CA PHE A 239 -15.66 9.42 3.16
C PHE A 239 -15.69 8.00 2.58
N THR A 240 -16.52 7.15 3.17
CA THR A 240 -16.75 5.79 2.70
C THR A 240 -17.76 5.74 1.56
N GLN A 241 -17.88 4.61 0.87
CA GLN A 241 -18.93 4.42 -0.14
C GLN A 241 -20.33 4.47 0.47
N ASP A 242 -20.49 4.07 1.74
CA ASP A 242 -21.76 4.18 2.45
C ASP A 242 -22.12 5.65 2.71
N ASP A 243 -21.16 6.47 3.18
CA ASP A 243 -21.37 7.92 3.34
C ASP A 243 -21.77 8.58 2.01
N ILE A 244 -21.10 8.22 0.92
CA ILE A 244 -21.36 8.77 -0.42
C ILE A 244 -22.73 8.32 -0.93
N SER A 245 -23.13 7.07 -0.66
CA SER A 245 -24.43 6.54 -1.05
C SER A 245 -25.55 7.25 -0.30
N LEU A 246 -25.39 7.49 1.00
CA LEU A 246 -26.32 8.26 1.81
C LEU A 246 -26.51 9.68 1.26
N VAL A 247 -25.41 10.39 0.94
CA VAL A 247 -25.49 11.74 0.36
C VAL A 247 -26.19 11.73 -1.02
N LYS A 248 -25.97 10.69 -1.83
CA LYS A 248 -26.66 10.54 -3.12
C LYS A 248 -28.15 10.26 -2.97
N GLU A 249 -28.55 9.51 -1.93
CA GLU A 249 -29.95 9.23 -1.60
C GLU A 249 -30.68 10.46 -1.05
N GLU A 250 -30.00 11.27 -0.22
CA GLU A 250 -30.55 12.51 0.34
C GLU A 250 -30.72 13.61 -0.71
N LEU A 251 -29.82 13.67 -1.70
CA LEU A 251 -29.78 14.72 -2.74
C LEU A 251 -29.75 14.11 -4.15
N PRO A 252 -30.82 13.47 -4.62
CA PRO A 252 -30.80 12.74 -5.89
C PRO A 252 -30.69 13.70 -7.09
N GLY A 253 -29.65 13.50 -7.92
CA GLY A 253 -29.48 14.21 -9.20
C GLY A 253 -28.87 15.62 -9.11
N ASP A 254 -28.54 16.11 -7.91
CA ASP A 254 -27.82 17.38 -7.72
C ASP A 254 -26.39 17.13 -7.24
N GLU A 255 -25.51 16.77 -8.18
CA GLU A 255 -24.09 16.51 -7.88
C GLU A 255 -23.37 17.72 -7.26
N LYS A 256 -23.86 18.94 -7.53
CA LYS A 256 -23.28 20.15 -6.95
C LYS A 256 -23.63 20.26 -5.47
N GLU A 257 -24.89 20.02 -5.10
CA GLU A 257 -25.31 19.98 -3.70
C GLU A 257 -24.70 18.77 -2.97
N GLN A 258 -24.55 17.62 -3.62
CA GLN A 258 -23.84 16.46 -3.06
C GLN A 258 -22.38 16.79 -2.69
N VAL A 259 -21.64 17.44 -3.60
CA VAL A 259 -20.25 17.86 -3.31
C VAL A 259 -20.21 18.92 -2.22
N GLN A 260 -21.15 19.86 -2.23
CA GLN A 260 -21.22 20.87 -1.18
C GLN A 260 -21.49 20.25 0.19
N GLN A 261 -22.40 19.26 0.26
CA GLN A 261 -22.71 18.51 1.47
C GLN A 261 -21.47 17.74 1.99
N ILE A 262 -20.74 17.05 1.11
CA ILE A 262 -19.49 16.36 1.48
C ILE A 262 -18.45 17.34 2.02
N LEU A 263 -18.26 18.50 1.38
CA LEU A 263 -17.30 19.51 1.85
C LEU A 263 -17.71 20.13 3.18
N SER A 264 -19.00 20.32 3.41
CA SER A 264 -19.55 20.78 4.68
C SER A 264 -19.36 19.76 5.80
N LEU A 265 -19.66 18.49 5.53
CA LEU A 265 -19.44 17.39 6.46
C LEU A 265 -17.95 17.20 6.76
N TRP A 266 -17.08 17.34 5.76
CA TRP A 266 -15.63 17.24 5.91
C TRP A 266 -15.12 18.32 6.85
N LYS A 267 -15.56 19.57 6.64
CA LYS A 267 -15.21 20.69 7.52
C LYS A 267 -15.74 20.51 8.94
N GLN A 268 -16.93 19.94 9.09
CA GLN A 268 -17.53 19.69 10.41
C GLN A 268 -16.86 18.54 11.17
N ARG A 269 -16.42 17.48 10.46
CA ARG A 269 -15.70 16.34 11.04
C ARG A 269 -14.27 16.70 11.43
N GLY A 270 -13.62 17.54 10.63
CA GLY A 270 -12.18 17.79 10.73
C GLY A 270 -11.75 18.94 11.64
N ASP A 271 -12.65 19.81 12.13
CA ASP A 271 -12.34 21.00 12.94
C ASP A 271 -11.02 21.70 12.52
N ASP A 272 -9.94 21.59 13.31
CA ASP A 272 -8.60 22.15 13.04
C ASP A 272 -7.79 21.47 11.92
N GLN A 273 -8.14 20.24 11.53
CA GLN A 273 -7.49 19.44 10.48
C GLN A 273 -8.09 19.69 9.09
N ALA A 274 -9.30 20.26 9.01
CA ALA A 274 -9.96 20.63 7.76
C ALA A 274 -9.34 21.91 7.18
N THR A 275 -8.09 21.82 6.72
CA THR A 275 -7.28 22.95 6.22
C THR A 275 -7.31 23.06 4.70
N LEU A 276 -7.01 24.26 4.19
CA LEU A 276 -6.95 24.49 2.74
C LEU A 276 -5.88 23.63 2.05
N SER A 277 -4.79 23.31 2.73
CA SER A 277 -3.75 22.40 2.23
C SER A 277 -4.29 20.98 2.02
N VAL A 278 -5.04 20.43 2.99
CA VAL A 278 -5.63 19.09 2.88
C VAL A 278 -6.64 19.03 1.73
N LEU A 279 -7.46 20.08 1.56
CA LEU A 279 -8.40 20.18 0.44
C LEU A 279 -7.68 20.19 -0.92
N LYS A 280 -6.59 20.96 -1.04
CA LYS A 280 -5.80 21.03 -2.28
C LYS A 280 -5.12 19.70 -2.60
N GLU A 281 -4.59 19.02 -1.58
CA GLU A 281 -3.97 17.71 -1.74
C GLU A 281 -4.99 16.67 -2.21
N ALA A 282 -6.16 16.62 -1.57
CA ALA A 282 -7.26 15.74 -1.99
C ALA A 282 -7.71 16.03 -3.44
N LEU A 283 -7.80 17.31 -3.83
CA LEU A 283 -8.12 17.71 -5.21
C LEU A 283 -7.05 17.26 -6.21
N ARG A 284 -5.77 17.47 -5.92
CA ARG A 284 -4.67 17.00 -6.77
C ARG A 284 -4.64 15.48 -6.88
N GLY A 285 -4.81 14.78 -5.77
CA GLY A 285 -4.90 13.31 -5.71
C GLY A 285 -6.14 12.71 -6.39
N SER A 286 -7.12 13.55 -6.73
CA SER A 286 -8.32 13.16 -7.50
C SER A 286 -8.25 13.58 -8.97
N GLY A 287 -7.06 13.98 -9.46
CA GLY A 287 -6.87 14.45 -10.84
C GLY A 287 -7.44 15.85 -11.12
N MET A 288 -7.77 16.62 -10.08
CA MET A 288 -8.36 17.96 -10.16
C MET A 288 -7.34 19.06 -9.81
N ALA A 289 -6.08 18.89 -10.22
CA ALA A 289 -4.99 19.81 -9.91
C ALA A 289 -5.31 21.26 -10.34
N GLU A 290 -5.97 21.43 -11.50
CA GLU A 290 -6.41 22.74 -11.99
C GLU A 290 -7.36 23.44 -11.01
N ILE A 291 -8.23 22.70 -10.30
CA ILE A 291 -9.12 23.29 -9.29
C ILE A 291 -8.29 23.74 -8.08
N ALA A 292 -7.36 22.90 -7.63
CA ALA A 292 -6.49 23.19 -6.48
C ALA A 292 -5.63 24.44 -6.71
N ASP A 293 -5.03 24.59 -7.88
CA ASP A 293 -4.17 25.74 -8.24
C ASP A 293 -4.99 27.02 -8.40
N ASN A 294 -6.26 26.88 -8.79
CA ASN A 294 -7.21 27.99 -8.86
C ASN A 294 -7.76 28.44 -7.50
N LEU A 295 -7.47 27.72 -6.39
CA LEU A 295 -7.88 28.15 -5.06
C LEU A 295 -7.01 29.27 -4.49
N ASP A 296 -5.77 29.41 -4.99
CA ASP A 296 -4.83 30.47 -4.56
C ASP A 296 -5.01 31.80 -5.30
N THR A 297 -5.57 31.76 -6.50
CA THR A 297 -5.47 32.86 -7.48
C THR A 297 -6.58 33.91 -7.38
N ASN A 298 -7.33 34.01 -6.27
CA ASN A 298 -8.28 35.11 -6.06
C ASN A 298 -8.56 35.41 -4.56
N ALA A 299 -7.55 35.99 -3.90
CA ALA A 299 -7.79 37.03 -2.91
C ALA A 299 -8.24 38.31 -3.64
#